data_AF-A0A5C5WFW6-F1
#
_entry.id   AF-A0A5C5WFW6-F1
#
_cell.length_a   1.000
_cell.length_b   1.000
_cell.length_c   1.000
_cell.angle_alpha   90.00
_cell.angle_beta   90.00
_cell.angle_gamma   90.00
#
_symmetry.space_group_name_H-M   'P 1'
#
loop_
_entity.id
_entity.type
_entity.pdbx_description
1 polymer ?
#
loop_
_entity_poly.entity_id
_entity_poly.type
_entity_poly.pdbx_seq_one_letter_code
_entity_poly.pdbx_strand_id
1 'polypeptide(L)'
;MTGHTLHDEKLISIREVPDFLPTRRGKKLHISTVHRWVQKGARGKVLESVMLGGVRYTSLEALVRFMTTSTVDLVEFRRHQQIREDLSERGLINPRATRNRIPGRDSDCLP
;
A
#
# COMPACT_ATOMS: atom_id res chain seq x y z
N MET A 1 8.75 -28.53 8.46
CA MET A 1 8.48 -28.17 7.05
C MET A 1 7.48 -27.01 7.03
N THR A 2 7.94 -25.79 7.29
CA THR A 2 7.11 -24.57 7.23
C THR A 2 7.36 -23.88 5.89
N GLY A 3 6.77 -24.44 4.84
CA GLY A 3 6.58 -23.68 3.61
C GLY A 3 5.41 -22.73 3.84
N HIS A 4 5.70 -21.46 4.11
CA HIS A 4 4.68 -20.43 4.10
C HIS A 4 4.07 -20.39 2.70
N THR A 5 2.76 -20.64 2.60
CA THR A 5 2.00 -20.56 1.35
C THR A 5 2.21 -19.18 0.75
N LEU A 6 2.98 -19.11 -0.33
CA LEU A 6 3.23 -17.91 -1.11
C LEU A 6 1.95 -17.59 -1.91
N HIS A 7 0.94 -17.07 -1.20
CA HIS A 7 -0.34 -16.50 -1.65
C HIS A 7 -1.02 -17.16 -2.86
N ASP A 8 -1.99 -18.04 -2.59
CA ASP A 8 -3.04 -18.45 -3.55
C ASP A 8 -3.95 -17.25 -3.86
N GLU A 9 -3.49 -16.31 -4.69
CA GLU A 9 -4.34 -15.23 -5.21
C GLU A 9 -5.15 -15.73 -6.40
N LYS A 10 -6.48 -15.56 -6.36
CA LYS A 10 -7.35 -16.01 -7.45
C LYS A 10 -7.41 -14.95 -8.55
N LEU A 11 -6.67 -15.20 -9.63
CA LEU A 11 -6.70 -14.35 -10.82
C LEU A 11 -8.05 -14.44 -11.53
N ILE A 12 -8.59 -13.27 -11.85
CA ILE A 12 -9.78 -13.07 -12.65
C ILE A 12 -9.47 -12.06 -13.76
N SER A 13 -10.08 -12.22 -14.92
CA SER A 13 -9.90 -11.24 -15.98
C SER A 13 -10.61 -9.93 -15.62
N ILE A 14 -10.10 -8.79 -16.12
CA ILE A 14 -10.75 -7.49 -15.90
C ILE A 14 -12.22 -7.49 -16.38
N ARG A 15 -12.53 -8.28 -17.41
CA ARG A 15 -13.88 -8.41 -17.97
C ARG A 15 -14.88 -9.05 -17.01
N GLU A 16 -14.42 -9.94 -16.14
CA GLU A 16 -15.25 -10.66 -15.18
C GLU A 16 -15.43 -9.89 -13.86
N VAL A 17 -14.59 -8.88 -13.59
CA VAL A 17 -14.66 -8.07 -12.36
C VAL A 17 -16.08 -7.55 -12.05
N PRO A 18 -16.85 -7.00 -13.01
CA PRO A 18 -18.21 -6.53 -12.74
C PRO A 18 -19.18 -7.60 -12.22
N ASP A 19 -18.92 -8.88 -12.48
CA ASP A 19 -19.76 -10.00 -12.05
C ASP A 19 -19.50 -10.41 -10.61
N PHE A 20 -18.30 -10.13 -10.09
CA PHE A 20 -17.93 -10.36 -8.69
C PHE A 20 -18.32 -9.19 -7.76
N LEU A 21 -18.81 -8.08 -8.33
CA LEU A 21 -19.16 -6.88 -7.56
C LEU A 21 -20.67 -6.78 -7.32
N PRO A 22 -21.08 -6.20 -6.17
CA PRO A 22 -22.48 -5.97 -5.90
C PRO A 22 -23.08 -4.99 -6.92
N THR A 23 -24.28 -5.29 -7.41
CA THR A 23 -24.99 -4.41 -8.34
C THR A 23 -25.47 -3.15 -7.62
N ARG A 24 -25.27 -1.98 -8.24
CA ARG A 24 -25.76 -0.70 -7.71
C ARG A 24 -27.02 -0.30 -8.47
N ARG A 25 -28.15 -0.16 -7.77
CA ARG A 25 -29.45 0.17 -8.38
C ARG A 25 -29.85 -0.82 -9.49
N GLY A 26 -29.61 -2.12 -9.26
CA GLY A 26 -29.91 -3.19 -10.21
C GLY A 26 -29.00 -3.23 -11.46
N LYS A 27 -27.98 -2.37 -11.54
CA LYS A 27 -27.03 -2.35 -12.67
C LYS A 27 -25.66 -2.84 -12.22
N LYS A 28 -25.03 -3.67 -13.06
CA LYS A 28 -23.63 -4.07 -12.92
C LYS A 28 -22.71 -2.87 -13.12
N LEU A 29 -21.51 -2.96 -12.55
CA LEU A 29 -20.48 -1.94 -12.77
C LEU A 29 -20.07 -1.92 -14.24
N HIS A 30 -20.00 -0.74 -14.86
CA HIS A 30 -19.54 -0.65 -16.24
C HIS A 30 -18.05 -0.99 -16.34
N ILE A 31 -17.67 -1.80 -17.34
CA ILE A 31 -16.29 -2.28 -17.55
C ILE A 31 -15.28 -1.13 -17.67
N SER A 32 -15.66 0.00 -18.28
CA SER A 32 -14.79 1.18 -18.36
C SER A 32 -14.39 1.73 -16.99
N THR A 33 -15.20 1.52 -15.95
CA THR A 33 -14.85 1.90 -14.58
C THR A 33 -13.69 1.06 -14.06
N VAL A 34 -13.71 -0.25 -14.33
CA VAL A 34 -12.63 -1.16 -13.95
C VAL A 34 -11.35 -0.81 -14.71
N HIS A 35 -11.45 -0.56 -16.03
CA HIS A 35 -10.30 -0.06 -16.80
C HIS A 35 -9.75 1.25 -16.22
N ARG A 36 -10.61 2.17 -15.78
CA ARG A 36 -10.17 3.40 -15.13
C ARG A 36 -9.43 3.11 -13.83
N TRP A 37 -9.93 2.21 -12.98
CA TRP A 37 -9.27 1.82 -11.72
C TRP A 37 -7.88 1.27 -11.94
N VAL A 38 -7.68 0.52 -13.02
CA VAL A 38 -6.39 -0.08 -13.33
C VAL A 38 -5.43 0.92 -14.00
N GLN A 39 -5.93 1.81 -14.87
CA GLN A 39 -5.07 2.73 -15.62
C GLN A 39 -4.75 4.02 -14.88
N LYS A 40 -5.78 4.64 -14.28
CA LYS A 40 -5.69 5.97 -13.63
C LYS A 40 -5.92 5.88 -12.13
N GLY A 41 -6.54 4.80 -11.68
CA GLY A 41 -7.00 4.68 -10.32
C GLY A 41 -8.32 5.40 -10.02
N ALA A 42 -8.72 5.30 -8.76
CA ALA A 42 -9.80 6.07 -8.18
C ALA A 42 -9.40 6.52 -6.77
N ARG A 43 -9.67 7.79 -6.44
CA ARG A 43 -9.44 8.34 -5.09
C ARG A 43 -8.01 8.09 -4.57
N GLY A 44 -7.02 8.22 -5.47
CA GLY A 44 -5.60 8.01 -5.14
C GLY A 44 -5.13 6.56 -5.08
N LYS A 45 -5.99 5.58 -5.40
CA LYS A 45 -5.66 4.14 -5.44
C LYS A 45 -5.64 3.64 -6.86
N VAL A 46 -4.71 2.78 -7.20
CA VAL A 46 -4.70 2.03 -8.45
C VAL A 46 -4.99 0.56 -8.14
N LEU A 47 -5.85 -0.05 -8.94
CA LEU A 47 -6.15 -1.48 -8.80
C LEU A 47 -4.95 -2.28 -9.31
N GLU A 48 -4.42 -3.17 -8.48
CA GLU A 48 -3.32 -4.06 -8.85
C GLU A 48 -3.74 -4.97 -10.01
N SER A 49 -2.87 -5.13 -11.00
CA SER A 49 -3.17 -5.94 -12.17
C SER A 49 -1.90 -6.44 -12.84
N VAL A 50 -2.02 -7.55 -13.56
CA VAL A 50 -0.94 -8.17 -14.33
C VAL A 50 -1.38 -8.40 -15.77
N MET A 51 -0.46 -8.30 -16.72
CA MET A 51 -0.71 -8.60 -18.13
C MET A 51 -0.15 -9.98 -18.45
N LEU A 52 -1.01 -10.88 -18.91
CA LEU A 52 -0.68 -12.26 -19.28
C LEU A 52 -1.25 -12.54 -20.67
N GLY A 53 -0.40 -12.85 -21.64
CA GLY A 53 -0.84 -13.19 -23.01
C GLY A 53 -1.67 -12.09 -23.69
N GLY A 54 -1.39 -10.82 -23.41
CA GLY A 54 -2.14 -9.67 -23.95
C GLY A 54 -3.49 -9.39 -23.27
N VAL A 55 -3.89 -10.21 -22.30
CA VAL A 55 -5.08 -9.99 -21.47
C VAL A 55 -4.65 -9.49 -20.10
N ARG A 56 -5.43 -8.59 -19.53
CA ARG A 56 -5.16 -8.03 -18.21
C ARG A 56 -6.02 -8.70 -17.15
N TYR A 57 -5.35 -9.16 -16.10
CA TYR A 57 -5.91 -9.88 -14.96
C TYR A 57 -5.72 -9.07 -13.68
N THR A 58 -6.60 -9.29 -12.72
CA THR A 58 -6.53 -8.81 -11.34
C THR A 58 -6.81 -9.99 -10.41
N SER A 59 -6.48 -9.90 -9.14
CA SER A 59 -6.94 -10.89 -8.15
C SER A 59 -8.18 -10.39 -7.41
N LEU A 60 -8.97 -11.32 -6.86
CA LEU A 60 -10.08 -10.99 -5.96
C LEU A 60 -9.55 -10.32 -4.70
N GLU A 61 -8.41 -10.78 -4.20
CA GLU A 61 -7.71 -10.25 -3.05
C GLU A 61 -7.30 -8.78 -3.30
N ALA A 62 -6.73 -8.48 -4.47
CA ALA A 62 -6.44 -7.10 -4.88
C ALA A 62 -7.69 -6.22 -4.94
N LEU A 63 -8.82 -6.77 -5.39
CA LEU A 63 -10.08 -6.04 -5.44
C LEU A 63 -10.59 -5.71 -4.02
N VAL A 64 -10.49 -6.67 -3.09
CA VAL A 64 -10.80 -6.44 -1.68
C VAL A 64 -9.87 -5.38 -1.09
N ARG A 65 -8.55 -5.46 -1.32
CA ARG A 65 -7.58 -4.43 -0.89
C ARG A 65 -7.99 -3.05 -1.42
N PHE A 66 -8.30 -2.96 -2.70
CA PHE A 66 -8.69 -1.73 -3.37
C PHE A 66 -9.97 -1.10 -2.80
N MET A 67 -10.97 -1.92 -2.45
CA MET A 67 -12.24 -1.47 -1.90
C MET A 67 -12.18 -1.16 -0.40
N THR A 68 -11.44 -1.95 0.38
CA THR A 68 -11.37 -1.83 1.84
C THR A 68 -10.45 -0.71 2.29
N THR A 69 -9.41 -0.38 1.52
CA THR A 69 -8.55 0.76 1.87
C THR A 69 -9.44 2.01 1.93
N SER A 70 -9.40 2.80 3.00
CA SER A 70 -10.10 4.09 3.08
C SER A 70 -9.28 5.18 2.39
N THR A 71 -9.92 6.22 1.86
CA THR A 71 -9.17 7.38 1.30
C THR A 71 -8.35 8.06 2.40
N VAL A 72 -8.84 8.02 3.64
CA VAL A 72 -8.15 8.52 4.83
C VAL A 72 -6.82 7.78 5.02
N ASP A 73 -6.83 6.45 4.96
CA ASP A 73 -5.63 5.63 5.15
C ASP A 73 -4.52 5.95 4.15
N LEU A 74 -4.88 6.29 2.91
CA LEU A 74 -3.89 6.70 1.90
C LEU A 74 -3.29 8.08 2.15
N VAL A 75 -4.13 9.05 2.54
CA VAL A 75 -3.66 10.40 2.82
C VAL A 75 -2.75 10.37 4.05
N GLU A 76 -3.15 9.64 5.09
CA GLU A 76 -2.34 9.41 6.27
C GLU A 76 -1.07 8.63 5.94
N PHE A 77 -1.13 7.61 5.07
CA PHE A 77 0.07 6.90 4.61
C PHE A 77 1.04 7.87 3.92
N ARG A 78 0.57 8.70 2.97
CA ARG A 78 1.41 9.69 2.29
C ARG A 78 2.02 10.69 3.27
N ARG A 79 1.22 11.19 4.22
CA ARG A 79 1.67 12.10 5.27
C ARG A 79 2.74 11.44 6.15
N HIS A 80 2.51 10.20 6.57
CA HIS A 80 3.47 9.42 7.34
C HIS A 80 4.76 9.17 6.57
N GLN A 81 4.71 8.88 5.27
CA GLN A 81 5.93 8.75 4.46
C GLN A 81 6.71 10.05 4.43
N GLN A 82 6.05 11.18 4.19
CA GLN A 82 6.71 12.47 4.13
C GLN A 82 7.32 12.89 5.48
N ILE A 83 6.63 12.61 6.59
CA ILE A 83 7.19 12.81 7.94
C ILE A 83 8.40 11.91 8.16
N ARG A 84 8.35 10.64 7.75
CA ARG A 84 9.48 9.70 7.90
C ARG A 84 10.68 10.12 7.05
N GLU A 85 10.46 10.61 5.83
CA GLU A 85 11.51 11.16 4.98
C GLU A 85 12.16 12.39 5.63
N ASP A 86 11.37 13.37 6.06
CA ASP A 86 11.86 14.58 6.75
C ASP A 86 12.65 14.25 8.02
N LEU A 87 12.12 13.34 8.85
CA LEU A 87 12.81 12.87 10.05
C LEU A 87 14.09 12.07 9.73
N SER A 88 14.13 11.37 8.59
CA SER A 88 15.33 10.67 8.11
C SER A 88 16.39 11.66 7.64
N GLU A 89 16.00 12.69 6.88
CA GLU A 89 16.88 13.79 6.46
C GLU A 89 17.48 14.52 7.66
N ARG A 90 16.69 14.72 8.71
CA ARG A 90 17.13 15.32 9.99
C ARG A 90 17.96 14.36 10.87
N GLY A 91 18.17 13.11 10.43
CA GLY A 91 18.95 12.11 11.16
C GLY A 91 18.30 11.58 12.44
N LEU A 92 16.99 11.80 12.62
CA LEU A 92 16.24 11.44 13.85
C LEU A 92 15.74 9.99 13.87
N ILE A 93 15.73 9.30 12.72
CA ILE A 93 15.27 7.89 12.62
C ILE A 93 16.44 6.91 12.47
N ASN A 94 17.69 7.36 12.64
CA ASN A 94 18.84 6.45 12.63
C ASN A 94 19.09 5.89 14.05
N PRO A 95 18.88 4.59 14.32
CA PRO A 95 19.15 4.01 15.64
C PRO A 95 20.63 4.06 16.05
N ARG A 96 21.55 4.39 15.12
CA ARG A 96 22.97 4.63 15.44
C ARG A 96 23.25 6.04 15.98
N ALA A 97 22.35 7.02 15.82
CA ALA A 97 22.55 8.40 16.27
C ALA A 97 22.39 8.60 17.78
N THR A 98 21.63 7.74 18.45
CA THR A 98 21.34 7.87 19.90
C THR A 98 22.50 7.44 20.80
N ARG A 99 23.54 6.77 20.27
CA ARG A 99 24.69 6.32 21.08
C ARG A 99 25.77 7.38 21.31
N ASN A 100 25.86 8.43 20.51
CA ASN A 100 27.00 9.35 20.55
C ASN A 100 26.69 10.74 21.15
N ARG A 101 25.61 10.86 21.94
CA ARG A 101 25.17 12.17 22.48
C ARG A 101 24.94 12.19 24.00
N ILE A 102 25.69 11.39 24.77
CA ILE A 102 25.85 11.64 26.21
C ILE A 102 27.24 12.23 26.43
N PRO A 103 27.41 13.57 26.39
CA PRO A 103 28.61 14.20 26.88
C PRO A 103 28.53 14.34 28.41
N GLY A 104 29.56 13.92 29.12
CA GLY A 104 29.80 14.30 30.51
C GLY A 104 29.42 13.26 31.57
N ARG A 105 30.29 12.29 31.79
CA ARG A 105 30.57 11.79 33.15
C ARG A 105 32.08 11.70 33.37
N ASP A 106 32.76 12.80 33.07
CA ASP A 106 34.06 13.09 33.66
C ASP A 106 33.78 13.85 34.95
N SER A 107 33.75 13.11 36.05
CA SER A 107 33.86 13.68 37.38
C SER A 107 34.79 12.78 38.18
N ASP A 108 36.05 12.76 37.73
CA ASP A 108 37.19 12.50 38.61
C ASP A 108 37.99 13.79 38.76
N CYS A 109 38.31 14.06 40.02
CA CYS A 109 39.30 14.97 40.57
C CYS A 109 38.92 16.46 40.70
N LEU A 110 38.82 16.90 41.96
CA LEU A 110 39.67 17.94 42.59
C LEU A 110 39.17 18.18 44.04
N PRO A 111 40.01 18.65 44.99
CA PRO A 111 41.41 18.35 45.29
C PRO A 111 41.59 17.50 46.57
#